data_AF-A0A7C2SLR2-F1
#
_entry.id   AF-A0A7C2SLR2-F1
#
_cell.length_a   1.000
_cell.length_b   1.000
_cell.length_c   1.000
_cell.angle_alpha   90.00
_cell.angle_beta   90.00
_cell.angle_gamma   90.00
#
_symmetry.space_group_name_H-M   'P 1'
#
loop_
_entity.id
_entity.type
_entity.pdbx_description
1 polymer ?
#
loop_
_entity_poly.entity_id
_entity_poly.type
_entity_poly.pdbx_seq_one_letter_code
_entity_poly.pdbx_strand_id
1 'polypeptide(L)'
;MKTKRIIMLVVALVVLQNVLLAQDAYVYKMIGKSKSQVVNTYGKPAHTDDSNPSMVCMFYKKNQNSMVFVSDEKSVFQAEANLFYSGETESTKLLNKVVQSAIEDGFSSDTLSTSHFKLHKPGVDFSIAYLKDSGASLHKISVKANRKEGE
;
A
#
# COMPACT_ATOMS: atom_id res chain seq x y z
N MET A 1 32.35 17.63 -20.41
CA MET A 1 32.12 17.07 -19.05
C MET A 1 30.89 17.65 -18.35
N LYS A 2 30.61 18.96 -18.42
CA LYS A 2 29.45 19.60 -17.78
C LYS A 2 28.10 19.05 -18.28
N THR A 3 27.94 18.84 -19.59
CA THR A 3 26.71 18.33 -20.21
C THR A 3 26.39 16.87 -19.82
N LYS A 4 27.40 16.00 -19.75
CA LYS A 4 27.22 14.60 -19.31
C LYS A 4 26.80 14.50 -17.84
N ARG A 5 27.32 15.39 -16.97
CA ARG A 5 26.91 15.46 -15.55
C ARG A 5 25.48 15.96 -15.39
N ILE A 6 25.05 16.92 -16.21
CA ILE A 6 23.66 17.42 -16.21
C ILE A 6 22.69 16.34 -16.68
N ILE A 7 23.00 15.63 -17.76
CA ILE A 7 22.15 14.52 -18.27
C ILE A 7 22.01 13.43 -17.20
N MET A 8 23.09 13.07 -16.51
CA MET A 8 23.05 12.07 -15.44
C MET A 8 22.17 12.50 -14.27
N LEU A 9 22.21 13.79 -13.90
CA LEU A 9 21.37 14.37 -12.85
C LEU A 9 19.88 14.38 -13.22
N VAL A 10 19.57 14.72 -14.48
CA VAL A 10 18.19 14.69 -14.99
C VAL A 10 17.64 13.26 -15.03
N VAL A 11 18.43 12.29 -15.50
CA VAL A 11 18.03 10.87 -15.50
C VAL A 11 17.81 10.35 -14.07
N ALA A 12 18.69 10.68 -13.13
CA ALA A 12 18.51 10.30 -11.72
C ALA A 12 17.21 10.88 -11.13
N LEU A 13 16.88 12.14 -11.44
CA LEU A 13 15.66 12.80 -10.97
C LEU A 13 14.38 12.12 -11.51
N VAL A 14 14.38 11.71 -12.78
CA VAL A 14 13.24 11.04 -13.42
C VAL A 14 13.03 9.63 -12.85
N VAL A 15 14.12 8.90 -12.55
CA VAL A 15 14.02 7.56 -11.94
C VAL A 15 13.48 7.63 -10.51
N LEU A 16 13.89 8.63 -9.73
CA LEU A 16 13.44 8.83 -8.34
C LEU A 16 11.92 9.07 -8.22
N GLN A 17 11.31 9.76 -9.19
CA GLN A 17 9.86 10.04 -9.14
C GLN A 17 8.99 8.78 -9.31
N ASN A 18 9.48 7.77 -10.04
CA ASN A 18 8.73 6.54 -10.27
C ASN A 18 8.72 5.61 -9.04
N VAL A 19 9.67 5.75 -8.11
CA VAL A 19 9.73 4.93 -6.89
C VAL A 19 8.65 5.34 -5.88
N LEU A 20 8.27 6.61 -5.84
CA LEU A 20 7.33 7.16 -4.85
C LEU A 20 5.87 6.78 -5.11
N LEU A 21 5.48 6.52 -6.37
CA LEU A 21 4.09 6.23 -6.73
C LEU A 21 3.66 4.79 -6.41
N ALA A 22 4.61 3.90 -6.11
CA ALA A 22 4.31 2.51 -5.80
C ALA A 22 4.10 2.25 -4.30
N GLN A 23 4.53 3.15 -3.41
CA GLN A 23 4.56 2.92 -1.95
C GLN A 23 3.18 2.71 -1.33
N ASP A 24 2.16 3.36 -1.90
CA ASP A 24 0.79 3.34 -1.38
C ASP A 24 0.13 1.95 -1.49
N ALA A 25 0.64 1.07 -2.36
CA ALA A 25 0.10 -0.28 -2.52
C ALA A 25 0.67 -1.30 -1.51
N TYR A 26 1.77 -0.94 -0.83
CA TYR A 26 2.50 -1.84 0.08
C TYR A 26 2.13 -1.61 1.54
N VAL A 27 0.92 -1.14 1.83
CA VAL A 27 0.46 -0.86 3.20
C VAL A 27 0.51 -2.08 4.12
N TYR A 28 0.45 -3.31 3.57
CA TYR A 28 0.62 -4.54 4.35
C TYR A 28 1.98 -4.62 5.07
N LYS A 29 3.02 -3.94 4.57
CA LYS A 29 4.34 -3.88 5.21
C LYS A 29 4.34 -3.06 6.51
N MET A 30 3.27 -2.28 6.75
CA MET A 30 3.14 -1.46 7.95
C MET A 30 2.52 -2.23 9.13
N ILE A 31 1.94 -3.41 8.92
CA ILE A 31 1.44 -4.23 10.04
C ILE A 31 2.60 -4.54 11.00
N GLY A 32 2.38 -4.32 12.30
CA GLY A 32 3.40 -4.44 13.35
C GLY A 32 4.37 -3.27 13.46
N LYS A 33 4.29 -2.25 12.59
CA LYS A 33 5.10 -1.02 12.70
C LYS A 33 4.44 -0.01 13.63
N SER A 34 5.23 0.87 14.21
CA SER A 34 4.74 1.97 15.05
C SER A 34 4.10 3.08 14.23
N LYS A 35 3.26 3.90 14.88
CA LYS A 35 2.69 5.13 14.30
C LYS A 35 3.77 6.04 13.68
N SER A 36 4.90 6.23 14.36
CA SER A 36 5.99 7.09 13.86
C SER A 36 6.60 6.54 12.57
N GLN A 37 6.72 5.22 12.42
CA GLN A 37 7.22 4.60 11.19
C GLN A 37 6.27 4.80 10.01
N VAL A 38 4.95 4.76 10.26
CA VAL A 38 3.95 5.10 9.24
C VAL A 38 4.12 6.55 8.80
N VAL A 39 4.20 7.48 9.76
CA VAL A 39 4.37 8.92 9.49
C VAL A 39 5.69 9.20 8.76
N ASN A 40 6.77 8.51 9.10
CA ASN A 40 8.06 8.65 8.40
C ASN A 40 7.99 8.13 6.95
N THR A 41 7.16 7.14 6.67
CA THR A 41 7.02 6.53 5.34
C THR A 41 6.09 7.34 4.44
N TYR A 42 4.92 7.74 4.96
CA TYR A 42 3.84 8.34 4.18
C TYR A 42 3.66 9.85 4.43
N GLY A 43 4.42 10.42 5.35
CA GLY A 43 4.29 11.81 5.79
C GLY A 43 3.18 12.01 6.82
N LYS A 44 2.80 13.28 7.01
CA LYS A 44 1.71 13.65 7.92
C LYS A 44 0.36 13.18 7.36
N PRO A 45 -0.48 12.48 8.14
CA PRO A 45 -1.82 12.09 7.70
C PRO A 45 -2.69 13.33 7.47
N ALA A 46 -3.66 13.19 6.56
CA ALA A 46 -4.66 14.23 6.30
C ALA A 46 -5.60 14.42 7.49
N HIS A 47 -5.91 13.32 8.20
CA HIS A 47 -6.68 13.33 9.44
C HIS A 47 -6.18 12.23 10.37
N THR A 48 -6.29 12.46 11.67
CA THR A 48 -6.02 11.45 12.70
C THR A 48 -7.14 11.51 13.72
N ASP A 49 -7.74 10.35 13.97
CA ASP A 49 -8.63 10.14 15.11
C ASP A 49 -7.84 9.41 16.18
N ASP A 50 -7.57 10.10 17.29
CA ASP A 50 -6.89 9.60 18.47
C ASP A 50 -7.77 9.66 19.73
N SER A 51 -9.10 9.71 19.54
CA SER A 51 -10.07 9.71 20.63
C SER A 51 -10.01 8.46 21.50
N ASN A 52 -9.53 7.34 20.95
CA ASN A 52 -9.26 6.10 21.67
C ASN A 52 -7.80 5.66 21.46
N PRO A 53 -6.94 5.66 22.50
CA PRO A 53 -5.54 5.24 22.41
C PRO A 53 -5.33 3.80 21.94
N SER A 54 -6.32 2.91 22.15
CA SER A 54 -6.28 1.53 21.65
C SER A 54 -6.65 1.40 20.16
N MET A 55 -7.11 2.48 19.53
CA MET A 55 -7.56 2.49 18.14
C MET A 55 -7.33 3.86 17.49
N VAL A 56 -6.06 4.24 17.37
CA VAL A 56 -5.68 5.46 16.64
C VAL A 56 -5.78 5.21 15.14
N CYS A 57 -6.62 5.98 14.46
CA CYS A 57 -6.85 5.88 13.03
C CYS A 57 -6.15 7.03 12.28
N MET A 58 -5.24 6.69 11.36
CA MET A 58 -4.54 7.66 10.50
C MET A 58 -5.07 7.57 9.07
N PHE A 59 -5.63 8.67 8.59
CA PHE A 59 -6.22 8.77 7.25
C PHE A 59 -5.32 9.57 6.32
N TYR A 60 -4.96 8.96 5.20
CA TYR A 60 -4.17 9.58 4.14
C TYR A 60 -5.02 9.68 2.87
N LYS A 61 -4.92 10.82 2.20
CA LYS A 61 -5.57 11.05 0.90
C LYS A 61 -4.60 11.72 -0.05
N LYS A 62 -4.43 11.15 -1.24
CA LYS A 62 -3.60 11.69 -2.31
C LYS A 62 -4.37 11.59 -3.62
N ASN A 63 -4.87 12.73 -4.10
CA ASN A 63 -5.82 12.79 -5.20
C ASN A 63 -7.05 11.89 -4.92
N GLN A 64 -7.32 10.94 -5.80
CA GLN A 64 -8.37 9.91 -5.71
C GLN A 64 -7.97 8.71 -4.83
N ASN A 65 -6.70 8.57 -4.47
CA ASN A 65 -6.22 7.45 -3.67
C ASN A 65 -6.38 7.74 -2.17
N SER A 66 -6.59 6.67 -1.39
CA SER A 66 -6.70 6.75 0.06
C SER A 66 -5.95 5.61 0.72
N MET A 67 -5.36 5.89 1.89
CA MET A 67 -4.85 4.85 2.79
C MET A 67 -5.37 5.10 4.20
N VAL A 68 -5.59 4.02 4.95
CA VAL A 68 -5.99 4.07 6.35
C VAL A 68 -5.09 3.12 7.12
N PHE A 69 -4.56 3.58 8.24
CA PHE A 69 -3.81 2.75 9.18
C PHE A 69 -4.48 2.85 10.54
N VAL A 70 -4.72 1.71 11.19
CA VAL A 70 -5.25 1.63 12.54
C VAL A 70 -4.18 1.03 13.44
N SER A 71 -3.85 1.73 14.51
CA SER A 71 -2.81 1.33 15.46
C SER A 71 -3.30 1.38 16.89
N ASP A 72 -2.84 0.44 17.69
CA ASP A 72 -2.87 0.51 19.15
C ASP A 72 -1.59 1.20 19.66
N GLU A 73 -1.39 1.23 20.98
CA GLU A 73 -0.19 1.80 21.61
C GLU A 73 1.11 1.13 21.16
N LYS A 74 1.05 -0.13 20.71
CA LYS A 74 2.23 -0.92 20.32
C LYS A 74 2.54 -0.75 18.84
N SER A 75 1.53 -0.93 17.99
CA SER A 75 1.74 -1.05 16.54
C SER A 75 0.44 -0.94 15.73
N VAL A 76 0.61 -0.71 14.43
CA VAL A 76 -0.45 -0.87 13.43
C VAL A 76 -0.91 -2.33 13.40
N PHE A 77 -2.21 -2.52 13.59
CA PHE A 77 -2.85 -3.84 13.50
C PHE A 77 -3.80 -3.96 12.30
N GLN A 78 -4.13 -2.86 11.63
CA GLN A 78 -4.89 -2.87 10.38
C GLN A 78 -4.36 -1.79 9.43
N ALA A 79 -4.31 -2.12 8.14
CA ALA A 79 -3.91 -1.20 7.09
C ALA A 79 -4.71 -1.44 5.81
N GLU A 80 -5.22 -0.36 5.21
CA GLU A 80 -5.99 -0.41 3.97
C GLU A 80 -5.50 0.63 2.96
N ALA A 81 -5.57 0.29 1.68
CA ALA A 81 -5.33 1.22 0.59
C ALA A 81 -6.35 1.02 -0.54
N ASN A 82 -6.83 2.12 -1.10
CA ASN A 82 -7.63 2.15 -2.32
C ASN A 82 -6.91 3.04 -3.33
N LEU A 83 -6.49 2.44 -4.45
CA LEU A 83 -5.76 3.10 -5.51
C LEU A 83 -6.57 3.04 -6.79
N PHE A 84 -6.69 4.16 -7.50
CA PHE A 84 -7.49 4.25 -8.72
C PHE A 84 -6.62 4.62 -9.91
N TYR A 85 -6.78 3.87 -11.00
CA TYR A 85 -6.04 3.99 -12.25
C TYR A 85 -6.99 4.19 -13.42
N SER A 86 -6.55 4.89 -14.45
CA SER A 86 -7.33 5.06 -15.69
C SER A 86 -7.29 3.83 -16.60
N GLY A 87 -6.32 2.93 -16.42
CA GLY A 87 -6.11 1.78 -17.29
C GLY A 87 -6.02 0.45 -16.56
N GLU A 88 -6.68 -0.55 -17.11
CA GLU A 88 -6.63 -1.94 -16.66
C GLU A 88 -5.20 -2.47 -16.60
N THR A 89 -4.43 -2.30 -17.68
CA THR A 89 -3.05 -2.79 -17.78
C THR A 89 -2.16 -2.29 -16.63
N GLU A 90 -2.27 -1.01 -16.27
CA GLU A 90 -1.47 -0.43 -15.19
C GLU A 90 -1.86 -1.01 -13.83
N SER A 91 -3.16 -1.10 -13.57
CA SER A 91 -3.68 -1.66 -12.31
C SER A 91 -3.34 -3.15 -12.15
N THR A 92 -3.49 -3.96 -13.20
CA THR A 92 -3.13 -5.39 -13.18
C THR A 92 -1.63 -5.59 -13.04
N LYS A 93 -0.81 -4.73 -13.66
CA LYS A 93 0.65 -4.75 -13.46
C LYS A 93 1.01 -4.47 -12.01
N LEU A 94 0.35 -3.50 -11.36
CA LEU A 94 0.56 -3.23 -9.95
C LEU A 94 0.11 -4.39 -9.06
N LEU A 95 -1.09 -4.95 -9.31
CA LEU A 95 -1.60 -6.13 -8.61
C LEU A 95 -0.55 -7.25 -8.58
N ASN A 96 -0.09 -7.65 -9.76
CA ASN A 96 0.89 -8.73 -9.90
C ASN A 96 2.22 -8.38 -9.21
N LYS A 97 2.68 -7.13 -9.32
CA LYS A 97 3.91 -6.68 -8.65
C LYS A 97 3.78 -6.72 -7.12
N VAL A 98 2.63 -6.33 -6.57
CA VAL A 98 2.39 -6.35 -5.13
C VAL A 98 2.28 -7.78 -4.62
N VAL A 99 1.57 -8.65 -5.33
CA VAL A 99 1.48 -10.09 -5.02
C VAL A 99 2.87 -10.73 -5.03
N GLN A 100 3.65 -10.50 -6.09
CA GLN A 100 5.02 -11.02 -6.21
C GLN A 100 5.91 -10.54 -5.06
N SER A 101 5.87 -9.23 -4.73
CA SER A 101 6.62 -8.70 -3.60
C SER A 101 6.15 -9.27 -2.26
N ALA A 102 4.86 -9.57 -2.08
CA ALA A 102 4.37 -10.18 -0.86
C ALA A 102 4.88 -11.64 -0.74
N ILE A 103 4.93 -12.39 -1.85
CA ILE A 103 5.51 -13.73 -1.88
C ILE A 103 7.01 -13.67 -1.52
N GLU A 104 7.75 -12.71 -2.06
CA GLU A 104 9.15 -12.46 -1.69
C GLU A 104 9.33 -12.08 -0.21
N ASP A 105 8.35 -11.38 0.37
CA ASP A 105 8.27 -11.04 1.80
C ASP A 105 7.78 -12.21 2.69
N GLY A 106 7.68 -13.42 2.15
CA GLY A 106 7.36 -14.66 2.86
C GLY A 106 5.87 -14.97 3.01
N PHE A 107 5.00 -14.33 2.24
CA PHE A 107 3.58 -14.69 2.20
C PHE A 107 3.31 -15.89 1.29
N SER A 108 2.41 -16.76 1.73
CA SER A 108 1.81 -17.82 0.92
C SER A 108 0.46 -17.36 0.37
N SER A 109 0.16 -17.67 -0.89
CA SER A 109 -1.11 -17.30 -1.53
C SER A 109 -2.14 -18.41 -1.35
N ASP A 110 -3.33 -18.04 -0.86
CA ASP A 110 -4.54 -18.88 -0.76
C ASP A 110 -5.60 -18.33 -1.73
N THR A 111 -5.26 -18.35 -3.02
CA THR A 111 -5.90 -17.52 -4.05
C THR A 111 -7.38 -17.88 -4.27
N LEU A 112 -8.25 -16.87 -4.32
CA LEU A 112 -9.68 -17.02 -4.64
C LEU A 112 -9.99 -16.86 -6.14
N SER A 113 -9.22 -16.04 -6.87
CA SER A 113 -9.28 -15.89 -8.33
C SER A 113 -8.08 -15.09 -8.88
N THR A 114 -7.97 -14.94 -10.20
CA THR A 114 -6.90 -14.15 -10.86
C THR A 114 -6.96 -12.64 -10.59
N SER A 115 -8.06 -12.14 -10.03
CA SER A 115 -8.24 -10.73 -9.68
C SER A 115 -8.31 -10.49 -8.17
N HIS A 116 -8.34 -11.55 -7.36
CA HIS A 116 -8.50 -11.49 -5.91
C HIS A 116 -7.57 -12.49 -5.23
N PHE A 117 -6.57 -11.96 -4.53
CA PHE A 117 -5.57 -12.75 -3.83
C PHE A 117 -5.75 -12.56 -2.33
N LYS A 118 -5.80 -13.68 -1.62
CA LYS A 118 -5.59 -13.73 -0.17
C LYS A 118 -4.20 -14.31 0.05
N LEU A 119 -3.43 -13.66 0.90
CA LEU A 119 -2.05 -13.97 1.18
C LEU A 119 -1.86 -13.98 2.70
N HIS A 120 -1.10 -14.96 3.17
CA HIS A 120 -0.94 -15.20 4.60
C HIS A 120 0.51 -15.44 4.94
N LYS A 121 0.95 -14.90 6.08
CA LYS A 121 2.18 -15.30 6.76
C LYS A 121 1.97 -15.23 8.28
N PRO A 122 2.86 -15.82 9.09
CA PRO A 122 2.75 -15.72 10.54
C PRO A 122 2.55 -14.27 11.00
N GLY A 123 1.48 -14.04 11.76
CA GLY A 123 1.10 -12.74 12.31
C GLY A 123 0.43 -11.74 11.35
N VAL A 124 0.27 -12.02 10.05
CA VAL A 124 -0.34 -11.08 9.10
C VAL A 124 -1.21 -11.78 8.05
N ASP A 125 -2.46 -11.33 7.96
CA ASP A 125 -3.36 -11.61 6.86
C ASP A 125 -3.39 -10.43 5.89
N PHE A 126 -3.25 -10.71 4.60
CA PHE A 126 -3.18 -9.72 3.54
C PHE A 126 -4.14 -10.12 2.41
N SER A 127 -4.88 -9.16 1.87
CA SER A 127 -5.68 -9.35 0.66
C SER A 127 -5.49 -8.20 -0.30
N ILE A 128 -5.47 -8.53 -1.58
CA ILE A 128 -5.42 -7.55 -2.66
C ILE A 128 -6.36 -7.96 -3.78
N ALA A 129 -7.13 -6.99 -4.26
CA ALA A 129 -8.12 -7.19 -5.30
C ALA A 129 -8.05 -6.10 -6.36
N TYR A 130 -8.21 -6.52 -7.62
CA TYR A 130 -8.57 -5.65 -8.71
C TYR A 130 -10.09 -5.62 -8.87
N LEU A 131 -10.64 -4.41 -8.86
CA LEU A 131 -12.06 -4.13 -8.95
C LEU A 131 -12.28 -3.15 -10.10
N LYS A 132 -13.09 -3.55 -11.07
CA LYS A 132 -13.61 -2.65 -12.10
C LYS A 132 -15.03 -2.27 -11.72
N ASP A 133 -15.25 -0.98 -11.48
CA ASP A 133 -16.61 -0.48 -11.30
C ASP A 133 -17.31 -0.48 -12.67
N SER A 134 -18.52 -1.02 -12.75
CA SER A 134 -19.31 -1.04 -13.98
C SER A 134 -19.82 0.34 -14.39
N GLY A 135 -19.81 1.33 -13.47
CA GLY A 135 -20.21 2.72 -13.73
C GLY A 135 -19.07 3.74 -13.77
N ALA A 136 -17.88 3.42 -13.22
CA ALA A 136 -16.73 4.32 -13.23
C ALA A 136 -15.70 3.89 -14.28
N SER A 137 -15.11 4.86 -14.99
CA SER A 137 -14.02 4.62 -15.94
C SER A 137 -12.68 4.24 -15.27
N LEU A 138 -12.68 4.09 -13.94
CA LEU A 138 -11.48 3.89 -13.15
C LEU A 138 -11.38 2.44 -12.66
N HIS A 139 -10.15 1.95 -12.69
CA HIS A 139 -9.72 0.64 -12.27
C HIS A 139 -9.16 0.72 -10.85
N LYS A 140 -9.76 0.01 -9.90
CA LYS A 140 -9.41 0.09 -8.49
C LYS A 140 -8.54 -1.09 -8.06
N ILE A 141 -7.44 -0.81 -7.36
CA ILE A 141 -6.70 -1.77 -6.55
C ILE A 141 -7.06 -1.54 -5.09
N SER A 142 -7.65 -2.56 -4.46
CA SER A 142 -7.98 -2.56 -3.03
C SER A 142 -7.01 -3.45 -2.29
N VAL A 143 -6.34 -2.91 -1.29
CA VAL A 143 -5.36 -3.61 -0.45
C VAL A 143 -5.89 -3.57 0.99
N LYS A 144 -5.94 -4.71 1.66
CA LYS A 144 -6.29 -4.78 3.10
C LYS A 144 -5.36 -5.74 3.81
N ALA A 145 -4.81 -5.33 4.94
CA ALA A 145 -3.97 -6.16 5.77
C ALA A 145 -4.35 -6.02 7.24
N ASN A 146 -4.29 -7.12 7.97
CA ASN A 146 -4.60 -7.19 9.39
C ASN A 146 -3.53 -8.01 10.12
N ARG A 147 -3.23 -7.61 11.35
CA ARG A 147 -2.49 -8.43 12.30
C ARG A 147 -3.36 -9.63 12.66
N LYS A 148 -2.83 -10.83 12.54
CA LYS A 148 -3.49 -12.05 13.00
C LYS A 148 -3.13 -12.23 14.48
N GLU A 149 -4.12 -12.24 15.36
CA GLU A 149 -3.89 -12.59 16.76
C GLU A 149 -3.94 -14.12 16.91
N GLY A 150 -2.83 -14.71 17.40
CA GLY A 150 -2.71 -16.15 17.66
C GLY A 150 -1.90 -16.93 16.63
N GLU A 151 -0.60 -17.09 16.92
CA GLU A 151 0.17 -18.33 16.83
C GLU A 151 1.12 -18.40 18.04
#